data_AF-A0A8C2ZJD2-F1
#
_entry.id   AF-A0A8C2ZJD2-F1
#
_cell.length_a   1.000
_cell.length_b   1.000
_cell.length_c   1.000
_cell.angle_alpha   90.00
_cell.angle_beta   90.00
_cell.angle_gamma   90.00
#
_symmetry.space_group_name_H-M   'P 1'
#
loop_
_entity.id
_entity.type
_entity.pdbx_description
1 polymer ?
#
loop_
_entity_poly.entity_id
_entity_poly.type
_entity_poly.pdbx_seq_one_letter_code
_entity_poly.pdbx_strand_id
1 'polypeptide(L)'
;PPTVVLSATRSLRQECGLYRAVAVFSHSRSPRAMEPERIVLQSEDYRTPTFTPNSVMAKEEKGMEEREMKKEMELEMELKAEVKVELCPTVPGLQMSFIRGTDLFGYVGIEAVLDQMRRKTIKAGLEFNIMVVGQSGLGKSTLVNTLFKSKVSRKSCTPNYEEKISKTVKLHSVSHVIEEKGVKMKLTVIDTPGFGDQINNDNCWEPIVKHVNEQYEKYLREELHINRKRRIPDSRVHCCIYFLPATGHRLRPIDVEFMKRLGKIVSIVPVIAKADTLTIEERQEFKEQIRQDLAANGIRVYPQKEYDEDPEERILNDRIRESIPFAVVGTDKEHQVNGNKVLGRKTKWGIIEVENVAHCEFANLRDLLIRSHLQDLKDVTHDIHYETYRVRRLNESNMNYSELGLSTWPLENKCESDSHL
;
A
#
# COMPACT_ATOMS: atom_id res chain seq x y z
N PRO A 1 18.78 -26.03 60.59
CA PRO A 1 18.37 -26.18 62.00
C PRO A 1 18.24 -24.79 62.66
N PRO A 2 17.30 -24.63 63.60
CA PRO A 2 16.31 -23.54 63.63
C PRO A 2 16.71 -22.41 64.60
N THR A 3 15.96 -21.31 64.78
CA THR A 3 14.93 -21.12 65.86
C THR A 3 14.36 -19.70 65.66
N VAL A 4 13.07 -19.47 65.32
CA VAL A 4 11.88 -19.25 66.21
C VAL A 4 12.16 -18.15 67.27
N VAL A 5 11.43 -17.03 67.38
CA VAL A 5 10.18 -16.78 68.16
C VAL A 5 9.86 -15.27 67.94
N LEU A 6 8.71 -14.81 67.41
CA LEU A 6 7.30 -14.75 67.88
C LEU A 6 6.92 -13.53 68.75
N SER A 7 5.72 -13.03 68.43
CA SER A 7 4.76 -12.21 69.23
C SER A 7 4.91 -10.69 69.14
N ALA A 8 3.87 -9.86 69.13
CA ALA A 8 2.39 -9.91 68.98
C ALA A 8 1.97 -8.41 69.09
N THR A 9 0.93 -7.91 68.41
CA THR A 9 -0.44 -7.73 68.93
C THR A 9 -1.33 -7.18 67.79
N ARG A 10 -2.45 -7.83 67.39
CA ARG A 10 -3.86 -7.65 67.85
C ARG A 10 -4.33 -6.19 67.78
N SER A 11 -5.40 -5.81 67.08
CA SER A 11 -6.81 -6.18 67.33
C SER A 11 -7.74 -5.45 66.30
N LEU A 12 -8.52 -6.15 65.46
CA LEU A 12 -10.00 -6.34 65.49
C LEU A 12 -10.91 -5.12 65.18
N ARG A 13 -11.67 -5.21 64.08
CA ARG A 13 -13.16 -5.39 64.00
C ARG A 13 -13.63 -5.24 62.52
N GLN A 14 -14.34 -6.20 61.91
CA GLN A 14 -15.80 -6.50 61.97
C GLN A 14 -16.63 -5.30 61.45
N GLU A 15 -17.55 -5.39 60.47
CA GLU A 15 -18.59 -6.40 60.21
C GLU A 15 -19.02 -6.49 58.72
N CYS A 16 -19.59 -7.66 58.41
CA CYS A 16 -20.46 -8.00 57.27
C CYS A 16 -21.90 -7.45 57.46
N GLY A 17 -22.65 -7.29 56.37
CA GLY A 17 -24.12 -7.29 56.38
C GLY A 17 -24.76 -6.57 55.18
N LEU A 18 -25.07 -7.23 54.06
CA LEU A 18 -26.31 -7.95 53.68
C LEU A 18 -27.55 -7.07 53.32
N TYR A 19 -28.30 -7.56 52.31
CA TYR A 19 -29.65 -7.16 51.80
C TYR A 19 -29.70 -5.99 50.79
N ARG A 20 -30.46 -5.95 49.68
CA ARG A 20 -31.61 -6.71 49.13
C ARG A 20 -31.77 -6.27 47.64
N ALA A 21 -31.71 -7.14 46.63
CA ALA A 21 -32.82 -7.74 45.86
C ALA A 21 -34.01 -6.83 45.45
N VAL A 22 -34.24 -6.67 44.12
CA VAL A 22 -35.57 -6.81 43.48
C VAL A 22 -35.38 -7.50 42.11
N ALA A 23 -36.15 -8.57 41.92
CA ALA A 23 -36.34 -9.34 40.70
C ALA A 23 -37.82 -9.30 40.30
N VAL A 24 -38.12 -9.49 39.00
CA VAL A 24 -39.40 -9.97 38.45
C VAL A 24 -38.98 -10.85 37.25
N PHE A 25 -38.93 -12.19 37.25
CA PHE A 25 -39.89 -13.30 37.44
C PHE A 25 -40.94 -13.54 36.33
N SER A 26 -40.76 -14.65 35.59
CA SER A 26 -41.76 -15.73 35.38
C SER A 26 -41.08 -16.91 34.62
N HIS A 27 -40.71 -17.99 35.33
CA HIS A 27 -41.40 -19.30 35.42
C HIS A 27 -41.40 -20.10 34.10
N SER A 28 -41.07 -21.39 33.99
CA SER A 28 -40.81 -22.52 34.90
C SER A 28 -40.51 -23.73 33.96
N ARG A 29 -39.67 -24.74 34.23
CA ARG A 29 -39.79 -25.88 35.16
C ARG A 29 -38.63 -26.84 34.82
N SER A 30 -38.06 -27.49 35.83
CA SER A 30 -37.28 -28.73 35.74
C SER A 30 -37.98 -29.77 36.65
N PRO A 31 -37.42 -30.95 36.99
CA PRO A 31 -36.45 -31.84 36.32
C PRO A 31 -36.92 -33.33 36.37
N ARG A 32 -36.19 -34.26 35.73
CA ARG A 32 -35.68 -35.52 36.35
C ARG A 32 -34.98 -36.43 35.33
N ALA A 33 -33.92 -37.05 35.83
CA ALA A 33 -33.03 -38.00 35.18
C ALA A 33 -33.58 -39.44 35.18
N MET A 34 -33.14 -40.28 34.24
CA MET A 34 -32.79 -41.68 34.49
C MET A 34 -31.92 -42.28 33.36
N GLU A 35 -31.21 -43.33 33.75
CA GLU A 35 -30.01 -43.97 33.19
C GLU A 35 -30.19 -44.74 31.86
N PRO A 36 -29.07 -45.17 31.22
CA PRO A 36 -29.05 -46.00 30.03
C PRO A 36 -28.67 -47.46 30.35
N GLU A 37 -29.37 -48.47 29.79
CA GLU A 37 -28.79 -49.82 29.65
C GLU A 37 -29.56 -50.78 28.72
N ARG A 38 -28.78 -51.47 27.85
CA ARG A 38 -28.82 -52.90 27.38
C ARG A 38 -28.88 -53.14 25.85
N ILE A 39 -27.76 -53.56 25.22
CA ILE A 39 -27.18 -54.94 25.02
C ILE A 39 -27.84 -55.63 23.79
N VAL A 40 -27.13 -56.07 22.71
CA VAL A 40 -26.30 -57.30 22.46
C VAL A 40 -25.51 -57.10 21.13
N LEU A 41 -24.15 -57.08 21.06
CA LEU A 41 -23.12 -58.13 20.76
C LEU A 41 -23.33 -58.98 19.48
N GLN A 42 -22.58 -58.75 18.37
CA GLN A 42 -21.31 -59.37 17.90
C GLN A 42 -21.36 -60.83 17.38
N SER A 43 -20.96 -61.02 16.11
CA SER A 43 -20.23 -62.20 15.52
C SER A 43 -20.06 -61.98 14.00
N GLU A 44 -18.85 -61.79 13.44
CA GLU A 44 -17.83 -62.76 12.97
C GLU A 44 -17.77 -62.86 11.41
N ASP A 45 -16.60 -63.29 10.94
CA ASP A 45 -15.92 -63.07 9.66
C ASP A 45 -16.45 -63.82 8.39
N TYR A 46 -15.87 -63.42 7.24
CA TYR A 46 -15.40 -64.24 6.07
C TYR A 46 -15.90 -63.86 4.66
N ARG A 47 -14.90 -63.48 3.83
CA ARG A 47 -14.65 -63.69 2.37
C ARG A 47 -15.81 -63.71 1.33
N THR A 48 -15.59 -62.87 0.31
CA THR A 48 -16.05 -62.83 -1.11
C THR A 48 -16.80 -64.05 -1.70
N PRO A 49 -17.75 -63.82 -2.64
CA PRO A 49 -17.40 -64.05 -4.06
C PRO A 49 -18.09 -63.12 -5.13
N THR A 50 -17.32 -62.88 -6.20
CA THR A 50 -17.67 -62.85 -7.65
C THR A 50 -18.63 -61.84 -8.32
N PHE A 51 -18.16 -61.39 -9.49
CA PHE A 51 -18.69 -60.52 -10.56
C PHE A 51 -20.04 -60.91 -11.21
N THR A 52 -20.83 -59.91 -11.64
CA THR A 52 -21.14 -59.56 -13.07
C THR A 52 -21.89 -58.21 -13.16
N PRO A 53 -21.84 -57.47 -14.30
CA PRO A 53 -22.07 -56.01 -14.35
C PRO A 53 -23.41 -55.58 -14.98
N ASN A 54 -24.06 -54.54 -14.42
CA ASN A 54 -25.12 -53.78 -15.09
C ASN A 54 -24.56 -52.47 -15.65
N SER A 55 -24.40 -52.40 -16.98
CA SER A 55 -23.74 -51.30 -17.71
C SER A 55 -24.69 -50.29 -18.37
N VAL A 56 -25.87 -50.03 -17.80
CA VAL A 56 -26.91 -49.24 -18.51
C VAL A 56 -27.16 -47.85 -17.88
N MET A 57 -26.84 -47.62 -16.61
CA MET A 57 -27.09 -46.29 -15.99
C MET A 57 -25.90 -45.31 -16.03
N ALA A 58 -24.67 -45.78 -16.25
CA ALA A 58 -23.47 -44.92 -16.30
C ALA A 58 -23.18 -44.33 -17.70
N LYS A 59 -23.99 -44.66 -18.71
CA LYS A 59 -23.86 -44.13 -20.08
C LYS A 59 -24.72 -42.89 -20.33
N GLU A 60 -25.76 -42.66 -19.52
CA GLU A 60 -26.64 -41.49 -19.70
C GLU A 60 -26.08 -40.23 -19.01
N GLU A 61 -25.45 -40.35 -17.84
CA GLU A 61 -24.82 -39.20 -17.16
C GLU A 61 -23.57 -38.68 -17.90
N LYS A 62 -22.72 -39.57 -18.42
CA LYS A 62 -21.55 -39.15 -19.23
C LYS A 62 -21.94 -38.50 -20.56
N GLY A 63 -23.10 -38.87 -21.12
CA GLY A 63 -23.60 -38.27 -22.37
C GLY A 63 -24.18 -36.86 -22.19
N MET A 64 -24.56 -36.48 -20.96
CA MET A 64 -25.09 -35.16 -20.65
C MET A 64 -23.96 -34.14 -20.44
N GLU A 65 -22.91 -34.51 -19.68
CA GLU A 65 -21.71 -33.67 -19.49
C GLU A 65 -20.95 -33.42 -20.80
N GLU A 66 -20.85 -34.43 -21.68
CA GLU A 66 -20.15 -34.28 -22.96
C GLU A 66 -20.95 -33.42 -23.97
N ARG A 67 -22.28 -33.30 -23.79
CA ARG A 67 -23.15 -32.41 -24.58
C ARG A 67 -23.11 -30.97 -24.07
N GLU A 68 -22.97 -30.75 -22.75
CA GLU A 68 -22.81 -29.42 -22.18
C GLU A 68 -21.45 -28.81 -22.52
N MET A 69 -20.37 -29.60 -22.42
CA MET A 69 -19.02 -29.16 -22.79
C MET A 69 -18.89 -28.86 -24.30
N LYS A 70 -19.63 -29.58 -25.16
CA LYS A 70 -19.72 -29.28 -26.60
C LYS A 70 -20.46 -27.97 -26.89
N LYS A 71 -21.54 -27.69 -26.17
CA LYS A 71 -22.28 -26.41 -26.31
C LYS A 71 -21.45 -25.22 -25.85
N GLU A 72 -20.69 -25.36 -24.77
CA GLU A 72 -19.78 -24.30 -24.29
C GLU A 72 -18.63 -24.05 -25.28
N MET A 73 -18.07 -25.08 -25.90
CA MET A 73 -17.03 -24.93 -26.91
C MET A 73 -17.57 -24.33 -28.23
N GLU A 74 -18.82 -24.63 -28.59
CA GLU A 74 -19.50 -24.09 -29.77
C GLU A 74 -19.84 -22.60 -29.57
N LEU A 75 -20.32 -22.21 -28.38
CA LEU A 75 -20.49 -20.80 -27.97
C LEU A 75 -19.15 -20.05 -27.93
N GLU A 76 -18.06 -20.66 -27.44
CA GLU A 76 -16.73 -20.05 -27.51
C GLU A 76 -16.21 -19.89 -28.94
N MET A 77 -16.53 -20.82 -29.84
CA MET A 77 -16.17 -20.70 -31.26
C MET A 77 -16.99 -19.62 -31.97
N GLU A 78 -18.29 -19.48 -31.66
CA GLU A 78 -19.13 -18.38 -32.17
C GLU A 78 -18.65 -17.02 -31.65
N LEU A 79 -18.31 -16.89 -30.37
CA LEU A 79 -17.75 -15.67 -29.80
C LEU A 79 -16.38 -15.30 -30.41
N LYS A 80 -15.55 -16.31 -30.75
CA LYS A 80 -14.26 -16.11 -31.42
C LYS A 80 -14.41 -15.82 -32.92
N ALA A 81 -15.53 -16.19 -33.54
CA ALA A 81 -15.84 -15.91 -34.95
C ALA A 81 -16.38 -14.48 -35.15
N GLU A 82 -17.14 -13.94 -34.20
CA GLU A 82 -17.59 -12.53 -34.26
C GLU A 82 -16.46 -11.51 -33.99
N VAL A 83 -15.36 -11.90 -33.36
CA VAL A 83 -14.23 -10.99 -33.04
C VAL A 83 -13.20 -10.88 -34.18
N LYS A 84 -13.44 -11.47 -35.36
CA LYS A 84 -12.42 -11.60 -36.41
C LYS A 84 -12.79 -11.12 -37.82
N VAL A 85 -13.45 -9.97 -37.95
CA VAL A 85 -13.54 -9.16 -39.20
C VAL A 85 -13.73 -7.71 -38.74
N GLU A 86 -12.84 -6.73 -38.93
CA GLU A 86 -12.28 -6.21 -40.18
C GLU A 86 -11.06 -5.32 -39.86
N LEU A 87 -9.88 -5.62 -40.42
CA LEU A 87 -8.71 -4.75 -40.46
C LEU A 87 -8.28 -4.71 -41.93
N CYS A 88 -8.64 -3.64 -42.64
CA CYS A 88 -8.24 -3.45 -44.04
C CYS A 88 -6.89 -2.71 -44.16
N PRO A 89 -6.05 -3.07 -45.15
CA PRO A 89 -4.66 -2.61 -45.25
C PRO A 89 -4.53 -1.27 -46.00
N THR A 90 -3.51 -0.50 -45.64
CA THR A 90 -3.08 0.77 -46.28
C THR A 90 -2.46 0.57 -47.66
N VAL A 91 -2.87 1.39 -48.65
CA VAL A 91 -2.06 1.75 -49.84
C VAL A 91 -2.33 3.24 -50.22
N PRO A 92 -1.33 4.02 -50.70
CA PRO A 92 -1.34 5.49 -50.68
C PRO A 92 -1.75 6.16 -52.01
N GLY A 93 -2.28 7.38 -51.95
CA GLY A 93 -2.46 8.26 -53.12
C GLY A 93 -3.53 9.35 -52.92
N LEU A 94 -3.18 10.61 -53.24
CA LEU A 94 -4.01 11.81 -53.09
C LEU A 94 -5.45 11.66 -53.61
N GLN A 95 -6.43 12.07 -52.79
CA GLN A 95 -7.53 12.94 -53.25
C GLN A 95 -8.23 13.62 -52.06
N MET A 96 -8.27 14.95 -52.13
CA MET A 96 -8.99 15.84 -51.24
C MET A 96 -10.48 15.42 -51.21
N SER A 97 -10.91 14.78 -50.13
CA SER A 97 -12.31 14.38 -49.95
C SER A 97 -12.92 15.19 -48.81
N PHE A 98 -14.04 15.82 -49.15
CA PHE A 98 -14.89 16.61 -48.30
C PHE A 98 -15.17 15.91 -46.98
N ILE A 99 -14.99 16.63 -45.87
CA ILE A 99 -15.45 16.21 -44.54
C ILE A 99 -16.98 16.13 -44.60
N ARG A 100 -17.53 14.93 -44.80
CA ARG A 100 -18.95 14.67 -44.54
C ARG A 100 -19.11 14.60 -43.03
N GLY A 101 -20.00 15.43 -42.49
CA GLY A 101 -20.23 15.63 -41.05
C GLY A 101 -20.74 14.41 -40.27
N THR A 102 -20.64 13.20 -40.82
CA THR A 102 -21.06 11.94 -40.18
C THR A 102 -19.88 11.14 -39.59
N ASP A 103 -18.62 11.45 -39.95
CA ASP A 103 -17.44 10.74 -39.41
C ASP A 103 -16.88 11.37 -38.11
N LEU A 104 -17.50 12.45 -37.62
CA LEU A 104 -17.05 13.11 -36.38
C LEU A 104 -17.44 12.33 -35.12
N PHE A 105 -18.42 11.44 -35.22
CA PHE A 105 -18.94 10.63 -34.13
C PHE A 105 -18.95 9.15 -34.54
N GLY A 106 -17.76 8.55 -34.60
CA GLY A 106 -17.64 7.09 -34.61
C GLY A 106 -18.33 6.46 -33.39
N TYR A 107 -18.60 5.15 -33.47
CA TYR A 107 -19.31 4.32 -32.47
C TYR A 107 -19.33 4.91 -31.05
N VAL A 108 -20.49 5.42 -30.63
CA VAL A 108 -20.70 6.04 -29.30
C VAL A 108 -21.15 4.96 -28.33
N GLY A 109 -20.21 4.10 -27.93
CA GLY A 109 -20.40 3.15 -26.83
C GLY A 109 -19.88 3.71 -25.50
N ILE A 110 -20.38 3.21 -24.37
CA ILE A 110 -19.79 3.49 -23.04
C ILE A 110 -18.32 3.05 -22.99
N GLU A 111 -17.94 2.05 -23.79
CA GLU A 111 -16.55 1.62 -23.99
C GLU A 111 -15.64 2.74 -24.52
N ALA A 112 -16.16 3.65 -25.34
CA ALA A 112 -15.40 4.80 -25.84
C ALA A 112 -15.00 5.77 -24.70
N VAL A 113 -15.70 5.75 -23.56
CA VAL A 113 -15.35 6.56 -22.37
C VAL A 113 -14.03 6.08 -21.77
N LEU A 114 -13.77 4.77 -21.74
CA LEU A 114 -12.50 4.22 -21.26
C LEU A 114 -11.34 4.68 -22.14
N ASP A 115 -11.54 4.68 -23.46
CA ASP A 115 -10.57 5.18 -24.43
C ASP A 115 -10.36 6.70 -24.32
N GLN A 116 -11.42 7.47 -24.08
CA GLN A 116 -11.34 8.90 -23.84
C GLN A 116 -10.59 9.21 -22.54
N MET A 117 -10.90 8.50 -21.45
CA MET A 117 -10.19 8.60 -20.17
C MET A 117 -8.72 8.24 -20.36
N ARG A 118 -8.41 7.14 -21.03
CA ARG A 118 -7.04 6.71 -21.34
C ARG A 118 -6.29 7.78 -22.14
N ARG A 119 -6.87 8.32 -23.21
CA ARG A 119 -6.25 9.39 -24.02
C ARG A 119 -6.04 10.67 -23.21
N LYS A 120 -6.98 11.01 -22.32
CA LYS A 120 -6.87 12.16 -21.41
C LYS A 120 -5.76 11.96 -20.38
N THR A 121 -5.66 10.77 -19.80
CA THR A 121 -4.60 10.40 -18.86
C THR A 121 -3.23 10.39 -19.53
N ILE A 122 -3.12 9.89 -20.77
CA ILE A 122 -1.87 9.94 -21.55
C ILE A 122 -1.43 11.39 -21.81
N LYS A 123 -2.36 12.26 -22.23
CA LYS A 123 -2.08 13.68 -22.49
C LYS A 123 -1.75 14.45 -21.21
N ALA A 124 -2.38 14.11 -20.10
CA ALA A 124 -2.07 14.70 -18.81
C ALA A 124 -0.70 14.22 -18.32
N GLY A 125 -0.41 12.93 -18.44
CA GLY A 125 0.73 12.33 -17.76
C GLY A 125 0.52 12.23 -16.25
N LEU A 126 1.27 11.35 -15.62
CA LEU A 126 1.12 10.99 -14.20
C LEU A 126 2.22 11.63 -13.37
N GLU A 127 1.90 12.16 -12.20
CA GLU A 127 2.89 12.63 -11.23
C GLU A 127 2.91 11.67 -10.05
N PHE A 128 4.10 11.18 -9.69
CA PHE A 128 4.28 10.25 -8.57
C PHE A 128 5.51 10.65 -7.74
N ASN A 129 5.28 11.05 -6.49
CA ASN A 129 6.31 11.47 -5.56
C ASN A 129 6.55 10.38 -4.48
N ILE A 130 7.78 9.90 -4.39
CA ILE A 130 8.23 8.92 -3.39
C ILE A 130 9.23 9.60 -2.46
N MET A 131 9.14 9.33 -1.16
CA MET A 131 10.12 9.78 -0.19
C MET A 131 10.88 8.59 0.39
N VAL A 132 12.17 8.75 0.60
CA VAL A 132 13.06 7.69 1.10
C VAL A 132 13.55 8.09 2.48
N VAL A 133 13.22 7.30 3.51
CA VAL A 133 13.49 7.62 4.93
C VAL A 133 14.25 6.48 5.59
N GLY A 134 15.19 6.79 6.49
CA GLY A 134 15.90 5.79 7.28
C GLY A 134 17.24 6.29 7.82
N GLN A 135 17.91 5.45 8.61
CA GLN A 135 19.23 5.79 9.16
C GLN A 135 20.25 6.11 8.06
N SER A 136 21.23 6.94 8.41
CA SER A 136 22.43 7.19 7.60
C SER A 136 23.14 5.88 7.23
N GLY A 137 23.71 5.80 6.02
CA GLY A 137 24.51 4.64 5.61
C GLY A 137 23.74 3.37 5.21
N LEU A 138 22.40 3.39 5.20
CA LEU A 138 21.57 2.25 4.74
C LEU A 138 21.48 2.09 3.21
N GLY A 139 22.06 3.00 2.43
CA GLY A 139 22.02 2.93 0.96
C GLY A 139 20.76 3.54 0.34
N LYS A 140 20.12 4.50 1.02
CA LYS A 140 18.95 5.26 0.55
C LYS A 140 19.15 5.85 -0.85
N SER A 141 20.13 6.74 -0.99
CA SER A 141 20.44 7.41 -2.26
C SER A 141 20.93 6.41 -3.34
N THR A 142 21.57 5.30 -2.93
CA THR A 142 21.91 4.21 -3.86
C THR A 142 20.66 3.56 -4.42
N LEU A 143 19.64 3.27 -3.59
CA LEU A 143 18.36 2.72 -4.05
C LEU A 143 17.64 3.69 -5.00
N VAL A 144 17.69 5.00 -4.72
CA VAL A 144 17.14 6.03 -5.62
C VAL A 144 17.74 5.90 -7.02
N ASN A 145 19.07 5.81 -7.10
CA ASN A 145 19.76 5.61 -8.37
C ASN A 145 19.41 4.27 -9.02
N THR A 146 19.27 3.19 -8.23
CA THR A 146 18.85 1.88 -8.74
C THR A 146 17.44 1.94 -9.36
N LEU A 147 16.50 2.64 -8.70
CA LEU A 147 15.13 2.80 -9.19
C LEU A 147 15.10 3.54 -10.53
N PHE A 148 15.94 4.58 -10.68
CA PHE A 148 16.08 5.32 -11.93
C PHE A 148 16.88 4.60 -13.02
N LYS A 149 17.84 3.73 -12.69
CA LYS A 149 18.60 2.97 -13.70
C LYS A 149 17.93 1.66 -14.14
N SER A 150 16.96 1.18 -13.35
CA SER A 150 16.14 0.01 -13.65
C SER A 150 15.54 0.08 -15.05
N LYS A 151 15.20 -1.09 -15.62
CA LYS A 151 14.72 -1.28 -17.01
C LYS A 151 13.61 -0.34 -17.49
N VAL A 152 12.91 0.34 -16.58
CA VAL A 152 11.86 1.34 -16.84
C VAL A 152 12.41 2.65 -17.45
N SER A 153 13.67 3.04 -17.19
CA SER A 153 14.20 4.36 -17.61
C SER A 153 15.49 4.27 -18.44
N ARG A 154 15.79 3.11 -19.05
CA ARG A 154 16.99 2.91 -19.92
C ARG A 154 17.02 3.79 -21.17
N LYS A 155 15.99 4.61 -21.44
CA LYS A 155 15.92 5.53 -22.58
C LYS A 155 16.37 6.97 -22.28
N SER A 156 16.59 7.36 -21.02
CA SER A 156 16.77 8.79 -20.67
C SER A 156 17.96 9.11 -19.75
N CYS A 157 18.77 8.13 -19.34
CA CYS A 157 19.95 8.40 -18.53
C CYS A 157 21.19 8.57 -19.41
N THR A 158 21.79 9.76 -19.42
CA THR A 158 23.11 9.99 -19.99
C THR A 158 24.16 9.13 -19.26
N PRO A 159 25.11 8.48 -19.95
CA PRO A 159 25.99 7.47 -19.33
C PRO A 159 27.08 8.00 -18.39
N ASN A 160 27.06 9.29 -18.03
CA ASN A 160 28.27 9.94 -17.53
C ASN A 160 28.02 10.85 -16.34
N TYR A 161 27.80 10.25 -15.18
CA TYR A 161 27.99 10.92 -13.90
C TYR A 161 28.21 9.89 -12.78
N GLU A 162 29.46 9.46 -12.60
CA GLU A 162 29.89 8.75 -11.38
C GLU A 162 30.23 9.79 -10.31
N GLU A 163 29.21 10.42 -9.74
CA GLU A 163 29.42 11.21 -8.52
C GLU A 163 29.47 10.26 -7.32
N LYS A 164 30.53 10.37 -6.50
CA LYS A 164 30.53 9.75 -5.18
C LYS A 164 29.32 10.26 -4.41
N ILE A 165 28.38 9.37 -4.12
CA ILE A 165 27.21 9.67 -3.31
C ILE A 165 27.69 10.15 -1.94
N SER A 166 27.66 11.46 -1.72
CA SER A 166 28.01 12.07 -0.44
C SER A 166 26.86 11.93 0.55
N LYS A 167 27.14 12.11 1.84
CA LYS A 167 26.09 12.05 2.87
C LYS A 167 25.07 13.17 2.61
N THR A 168 23.81 12.80 2.44
CA THR A 168 22.70 13.75 2.27
C THR A 168 22.51 14.57 3.55
N VAL A 169 22.85 15.87 3.50
CA VAL A 169 22.74 16.80 4.65
C VAL A 169 21.40 17.53 4.68
N LYS A 170 20.75 17.69 3.51
CA LYS A 170 19.48 18.39 3.33
C LYS A 170 18.53 17.56 2.49
N LEU A 171 17.23 17.77 2.66
CA LEU A 171 16.19 17.20 1.79
C LEU A 171 16.47 17.59 0.33
N HIS A 172 16.58 16.58 -0.54
CA HIS A 172 16.88 16.78 -1.95
C HIS A 172 15.88 16.00 -2.82
N SER A 173 15.18 16.69 -3.71
CA SER A 173 14.21 16.07 -4.62
C SER A 173 14.79 15.91 -6.03
N VAL A 174 14.91 14.66 -6.50
CA VAL A 174 15.29 14.33 -7.88
C VAL A 174 14.03 14.01 -8.68
N SER A 175 13.81 14.66 -9.82
CA SER A 175 12.65 14.38 -10.68
C SER A 175 13.10 13.87 -12.05
N HIS A 176 12.53 12.73 -12.47
CA HIS A 176 12.75 12.16 -13.80
C HIS A 176 11.41 11.90 -14.49
N VAL A 177 11.37 12.18 -15.80
CA VAL A 177 10.22 11.84 -16.63
C VAL A 177 10.49 10.49 -17.28
N ILE A 178 9.67 9.52 -16.92
CA ILE A 178 9.65 8.15 -17.43
C ILE A 178 8.58 8.07 -18.51
N GLU A 179 8.87 7.38 -19.61
CA GLU A 179 7.89 7.11 -20.66
C GLU A 179 7.80 5.61 -20.94
N GLU A 180 6.64 5.01 -20.66
CA GLU A 180 6.36 3.60 -20.94
C GLU A 180 5.11 3.48 -21.80
N LYS A 181 5.22 2.77 -22.94
CA LYS A 181 4.10 2.52 -23.88
C LYS A 181 3.31 3.80 -24.27
N GLY A 182 3.99 4.94 -24.36
CA GLY A 182 3.40 6.24 -24.71
C GLY A 182 2.75 6.99 -23.54
N VAL A 183 2.74 6.43 -22.33
CA VAL A 183 2.33 7.11 -21.10
C VAL A 183 3.56 7.80 -20.48
N LYS A 184 3.48 9.12 -20.29
CA LYS A 184 4.51 9.90 -19.60
C LYS A 184 4.18 10.00 -18.12
N MET A 185 5.15 9.67 -17.28
CA MET A 185 5.06 9.78 -15.83
C MET A 185 6.25 10.57 -15.29
N LYS A 186 5.99 11.61 -14.51
CA LYS A 186 7.00 12.33 -13.75
C LYS A 186 7.14 11.65 -12.38
N LEU A 187 8.23 10.91 -12.21
CA LEU A 187 8.63 10.30 -10.95
C LEU A 187 9.55 11.27 -10.20
N THR A 188 9.14 11.72 -9.03
CA THR A 188 9.97 12.53 -8.13
C THR A 188 10.34 11.69 -6.92
N VAL A 189 11.63 11.59 -6.63
CA VAL A 189 12.15 10.89 -5.46
C VAL A 189 12.81 11.88 -4.53
N ILE A 190 12.34 11.94 -3.29
CA ILE A 190 12.80 12.84 -2.24
C ILE A 190 13.76 12.05 -1.35
N ASP A 191 15.04 12.36 -1.44
CA ASP A 191 16.08 11.84 -0.56
C ASP A 191 16.13 12.66 0.72
N THR A 192 16.17 11.97 1.86
CA THR A 192 16.12 12.57 3.19
C THR A 192 17.45 12.38 3.91
N PRO A 193 17.86 13.36 4.75
CA PRO A 193 19.03 13.17 5.59
C PRO A 193 18.82 11.96 6.52
N GLY A 194 19.90 11.23 6.78
CA GLY A 194 19.85 10.13 7.74
C GLY A 194 19.63 10.63 9.16
N PHE A 195 18.73 9.98 9.90
CA PHE A 195 18.63 10.14 11.35
C PHE A 195 19.46 9.06 12.07
N GLY A 196 19.65 9.17 13.39
CA GLY A 196 20.33 8.14 14.19
C GLY A 196 21.85 8.25 14.24
N ASP A 197 22.45 9.35 13.77
CA ASP A 197 23.89 9.63 13.86
C ASP A 197 24.25 10.46 15.12
N GLN A 198 23.27 11.09 15.77
CA GLN A 198 23.48 11.94 16.94
C GLN A 198 23.34 11.14 18.24
N ILE A 199 23.91 11.65 19.34
CA ILE A 199 23.76 11.06 20.68
C ILE A 199 22.31 11.18 21.15
N ASN A 200 21.73 12.37 21.02
CA ASN A 200 20.30 12.57 21.21
C ASN A 200 19.59 12.59 19.85
N ASN A 201 18.62 11.69 19.68
CA ASN A 201 17.80 11.59 18.46
C ASN A 201 16.33 11.96 18.71
N ASP A 202 16.04 12.61 19.83
CA ASP A 202 14.72 13.17 20.09
C ASP A 202 14.31 14.08 18.94
N ASN A 203 13.05 13.95 18.49
CA ASN A 203 12.46 14.78 17.45
C ASN A 203 13.13 14.71 16.06
N CYS A 204 13.92 13.68 15.78
CA CYS A 204 14.57 13.50 14.47
C CYS A 204 13.59 13.34 13.29
N TRP A 205 12.31 13.03 13.55
CA TRP A 205 11.24 12.95 12.55
C TRP A 205 10.64 14.31 12.18
N GLU A 206 10.81 15.36 12.99
CA GLU A 206 10.16 16.66 12.78
C GLU A 206 10.46 17.28 11.41
N PRO A 207 11.71 17.28 10.89
CA PRO A 207 12.00 17.85 9.58
C PRO A 207 11.25 17.12 8.46
N ILE A 208 11.07 15.81 8.58
CA ILE A 208 10.38 14.98 7.59
C ILE A 208 8.87 15.23 7.65
N VAL A 209 8.30 15.20 8.85
CA VAL A 209 6.87 15.49 9.08
C VAL A 209 6.52 16.90 8.61
N LYS A 210 7.38 17.88 8.92
CA LYS A 210 7.24 19.27 8.47
C LYS A 210 7.25 19.35 6.95
N HIS A 211 8.19 18.68 6.28
CA HIS A 211 8.26 18.66 4.83
C HIS A 211 6.99 18.09 4.17
N VAL A 212 6.46 16.97 4.69
CA VAL A 212 5.21 16.36 4.21
C VAL A 212 4.03 17.31 4.40
N ASN A 213 3.89 17.91 5.58
CA ASN A 213 2.84 18.89 5.87
C ASN A 213 2.95 20.14 4.99
N GLU A 214 4.16 20.61 4.69
CA GLU A 214 4.38 21.73 3.75
C GLU A 214 3.90 21.39 2.34
N GLN A 215 4.03 20.14 1.89
CA GLN A 215 3.49 19.74 0.58
C GLN A 215 1.96 19.70 0.59
N TYR A 216 1.34 19.22 1.67
CA TYR A 216 -0.12 19.26 1.82
C TYR A 216 -0.65 20.70 1.89
N GLU A 217 0.03 21.56 2.64
CA GLU A 217 -0.28 22.98 2.74
C GLU A 217 -0.20 23.69 1.38
N LYS A 218 0.84 23.40 0.61
CA LYS A 218 0.99 23.96 -0.74
C LYS A 218 -0.15 23.54 -1.65
N TYR A 219 -0.54 22.26 -1.61
CA TYR A 219 -1.66 21.75 -2.38
C TYR A 219 -2.99 22.38 -1.94
N LEU A 220 -3.24 22.47 -0.63
CA LEU A 220 -4.43 23.10 -0.06
C LEU A 220 -4.55 24.56 -0.47
N ARG A 221 -3.45 25.32 -0.45
CA ARG A 221 -3.46 26.71 -0.93
C ARG A 221 -3.88 26.78 -2.38
N GLU A 222 -3.30 25.96 -3.26
CA GLU A 222 -3.67 25.94 -4.68
C GLU A 222 -5.13 25.51 -4.91
N GLU A 223 -5.68 24.65 -4.06
CA GLU A 223 -7.10 24.26 -4.08
C GLU A 223 -8.03 25.44 -3.67
N LEU A 224 -7.63 26.21 -2.66
CA LEU A 224 -8.39 27.37 -2.15
C LEU A 224 -8.30 28.61 -3.06
N HIS A 225 -7.37 28.67 -4.02
CA HIS A 225 -7.25 29.81 -4.91
C HIS A 225 -8.49 29.96 -5.80
N ILE A 226 -9.09 31.16 -5.81
CA ILE A 226 -10.30 31.50 -6.60
C ILE A 226 -10.07 31.24 -8.09
N ASN A 227 -8.92 31.69 -8.63
CA ASN A 227 -8.51 31.43 -10.02
C ASN A 227 -7.67 30.16 -10.12
N ARG A 228 -8.26 29.03 -9.71
CA ARG A 228 -7.57 27.72 -9.75
C ARG A 228 -7.12 27.38 -11.17
N LYS A 229 -5.89 26.89 -11.29
CA LYS A 229 -5.42 26.29 -12.54
C LYS A 229 -6.32 25.09 -12.86
N ARG A 230 -6.60 24.86 -14.15
CA ARG A 230 -7.35 23.66 -14.59
C ARG A 230 -6.71 22.35 -14.10
N ARG A 231 -5.40 22.39 -13.85
CA ARG A 231 -4.63 21.28 -13.30
C ARG A 231 -3.69 21.80 -12.21
N ILE A 232 -3.88 21.29 -11.01
CA ILE A 232 -3.04 21.56 -9.86
C ILE A 232 -1.83 20.61 -9.92
N PRO A 233 -0.58 21.11 -9.93
CA PRO A 233 0.61 20.26 -9.81
C PRO A 233 0.62 19.52 -8.47
N ASP A 234 0.74 18.21 -8.50
CA ASP A 234 0.77 17.40 -7.29
C ASP A 234 2.21 17.25 -6.78
N SER A 235 2.50 17.93 -5.67
CA SER A 235 3.78 17.83 -4.96
C SER A 235 3.70 17.01 -3.67
N ARG A 236 2.55 16.41 -3.37
CA ARG A 236 2.32 15.63 -2.15
C ARG A 236 3.10 14.32 -2.21
N VAL A 237 3.58 13.87 -1.06
CA VAL A 237 4.29 12.58 -0.96
C VAL A 237 3.27 11.46 -0.97
N HIS A 238 3.30 10.58 -1.98
CA HIS A 238 2.34 9.49 -2.08
C HIS A 238 2.79 8.23 -1.31
N CYS A 239 4.10 7.97 -1.31
CA CYS A 239 4.66 6.80 -0.67
C CYS A 239 5.96 7.15 0.03
N CYS A 240 6.12 6.65 1.26
CA CYS A 240 7.36 6.71 2.01
C CYS A 240 7.98 5.31 2.10
N ILE A 241 9.15 5.13 1.51
CA ILE A 241 9.95 3.91 1.68
C ILE A 241 10.78 4.07 2.94
N TYR A 242 10.53 3.21 3.93
CA TYR A 242 11.21 3.26 5.22
C TYR A 242 12.29 2.18 5.31
N PHE A 243 13.55 2.58 5.47
CA PHE A 243 14.70 1.69 5.49
C PHE A 243 14.99 1.23 6.90
N LEU A 244 14.88 -0.07 7.10
CA LEU A 244 15.25 -0.77 8.33
C LEU A 244 16.68 -1.31 8.19
N PRO A 245 17.53 -1.15 9.22
CA PRO A 245 18.85 -1.77 9.24
C PRO A 245 18.72 -3.30 9.29
N ALA A 246 19.58 -4.02 8.57
CA ALA A 246 19.70 -5.47 8.64
C ALA A 246 20.45 -5.92 9.91
N THR A 247 19.82 -5.75 11.08
CA THR A 247 20.40 -6.18 12.38
C THR A 247 20.17 -7.65 12.67
N GLY A 248 19.14 -8.28 12.08
CA GLY A 248 18.74 -9.67 12.36
C GLY A 248 18.05 -9.87 13.72
N HIS A 249 17.61 -8.78 14.36
CA HIS A 249 16.97 -8.80 15.68
C HIS A 249 15.59 -8.11 15.66
N ARG A 250 15.18 -7.50 16.77
CA ARG A 250 13.93 -6.72 16.84
C ARG A 250 14.05 -5.34 16.24
N LEU A 251 12.90 -4.74 15.96
CA LEU A 251 12.80 -3.38 15.47
C LEU A 251 13.25 -2.39 16.56
N ARG A 252 14.05 -1.39 16.18
CA ARG A 252 14.61 -0.46 17.16
C ARG A 252 13.53 0.49 17.68
N PRO A 253 13.55 0.90 18.96
CA PRO A 253 12.56 1.81 19.52
C PRO A 253 12.43 3.14 18.75
N ILE A 254 13.56 3.67 18.26
CA ILE A 254 13.58 4.87 17.41
C ILE A 254 12.78 4.67 16.12
N ASP A 255 12.89 3.50 15.51
CA ASP A 255 12.21 3.20 14.24
C ASP A 255 10.70 2.96 14.48
N VAL A 256 10.33 2.34 15.61
CA VAL A 256 8.93 2.19 16.05
C VAL A 256 8.26 3.55 16.18
N GLU A 257 8.87 4.47 16.93
CA GLU A 257 8.30 5.79 17.18
C GLU A 257 8.23 6.62 15.88
N PHE A 258 9.25 6.52 15.02
CA PHE A 258 9.29 7.20 13.74
C PHE A 258 8.13 6.74 12.84
N MET A 259 7.97 5.43 12.66
CA MET A 259 6.92 4.87 11.81
C MET A 259 5.52 5.13 12.38
N LYS A 260 5.37 5.12 13.71
CA LYS A 260 4.08 5.43 14.36
C LYS A 260 3.61 6.86 14.10
N ARG A 261 4.54 7.83 14.08
CA ARG A 261 4.22 9.23 13.74
C ARG A 261 3.99 9.41 12.24
N LEU A 262 4.85 8.81 11.42
CA LEU A 262 4.81 8.95 9.98
C LEU A 262 3.60 8.22 9.35
N GLY A 263 3.17 7.08 9.91
CA GLY A 263 2.04 6.29 9.41
C GLY A 263 0.66 6.94 9.65
N LYS A 264 0.64 8.10 10.33
CA LYS A 264 -0.55 8.95 10.45
C LYS A 264 -0.72 9.92 9.29
N ILE A 265 0.37 10.23 8.57
CA ILE A 265 0.40 11.30 7.57
C ILE A 265 0.75 10.81 6.17
N VAL A 266 1.38 9.64 6.01
CA VAL A 266 1.77 9.11 4.71
C VAL A 266 1.75 7.59 4.71
N SER A 267 1.54 7.00 3.54
CA SER A 267 1.63 5.55 3.34
C SER A 267 3.08 5.08 3.44
N ILE A 268 3.35 4.13 4.35
CA ILE A 268 4.69 3.61 4.62
C ILE A 268 4.85 2.22 4.02
N VAL A 269 5.94 2.03 3.27
CA VAL A 269 6.41 0.73 2.80
C VAL A 269 7.75 0.41 3.47
N PRO A 270 7.80 -0.50 4.45
CA PRO A 270 9.04 -0.83 5.13
C PRO A 270 9.90 -1.78 4.29
N VAL A 271 11.20 -1.53 4.31
CA VAL A 271 12.20 -2.19 3.47
C VAL A 271 13.43 -2.50 4.31
N ILE A 272 13.91 -3.75 4.27
CA ILE A 272 15.17 -4.15 4.88
C ILE A 272 16.31 -3.72 3.95
N ALA A 273 17.17 -2.84 4.45
CA ALA A 273 18.30 -2.31 3.73
C ALA A 273 19.49 -3.28 3.75
N LYS A 274 20.28 -3.29 2.67
CA LYS A 274 21.49 -4.15 2.54
C LYS A 274 21.20 -5.61 2.87
N ALA A 275 20.15 -6.15 2.25
CA ALA A 275 19.73 -7.53 2.48
C ALA A 275 20.82 -8.57 2.11
N ASP A 276 21.86 -8.17 1.37
CA ASP A 276 23.06 -8.97 1.09
C ASP A 276 23.90 -9.29 2.34
N THR A 277 23.63 -8.64 3.47
CA THR A 277 24.31 -8.89 4.75
C THR A 277 23.71 -10.04 5.55
N LEU A 278 22.49 -10.48 5.22
CA LEU A 278 21.78 -11.56 5.89
C LEU A 278 21.72 -12.79 5.00
N THR A 279 21.79 -13.97 5.61
CA THR A 279 21.47 -15.22 4.92
C THR A 279 19.97 -15.33 4.63
N ILE A 280 19.57 -16.28 3.79
CA ILE A 280 18.16 -16.47 3.40
C ILE A 280 17.31 -16.84 4.63
N GLU A 281 17.86 -17.65 5.54
CA GLU A 281 17.20 -18.07 6.79
C GLU A 281 17.05 -16.89 7.75
N GLU A 282 18.14 -16.18 8.05
CA GLU A 282 18.10 -14.98 8.92
C GLU A 282 17.15 -13.91 8.38
N ARG A 283 17.09 -13.74 7.05
CA ARG A 283 16.17 -12.81 6.40
C ARG A 283 14.71 -13.19 6.65
N GLN A 284 14.37 -14.47 6.61
CA GLN A 284 13.00 -14.93 6.87
C GLN A 284 12.62 -14.75 8.34
N GLU A 285 13.50 -15.12 9.26
CA GLU A 285 13.29 -14.91 10.69
C GLU A 285 13.14 -13.42 11.04
N PHE A 286 14.01 -12.58 10.49
CA PHE A 286 13.98 -11.14 10.72
C PHE A 286 12.69 -10.50 10.17
N LYS A 287 12.21 -10.94 9.01
CA LYS A 287 10.92 -10.49 8.46
C LYS A 287 9.77 -10.82 9.40
N GLU A 288 9.73 -12.05 9.91
CA GLU A 288 8.67 -12.49 10.81
C GLU A 288 8.68 -11.70 12.13
N GLN A 289 9.86 -11.48 12.70
CA GLN A 289 10.02 -10.62 13.88
C GLN A 289 9.54 -9.19 13.63
N ILE A 290 9.90 -8.59 12.48
CA ILE A 290 9.45 -7.24 12.13
C ILE A 290 7.91 -7.19 12.00
N ARG A 291 7.27 -8.19 11.38
CA ARG A 291 5.81 -8.23 11.27
C ARG A 291 5.13 -8.30 12.63
N GLN A 292 5.67 -9.11 13.54
CA GLN A 292 5.17 -9.20 14.91
C GLN A 292 5.33 -7.87 15.65
N ASP A 293 6.49 -7.21 15.53
CA ASP A 293 6.74 -5.91 16.15
C ASP A 293 5.83 -4.80 15.58
N LEU A 294 5.58 -4.79 14.26
CA LEU A 294 4.67 -3.85 13.62
C LEU A 294 3.23 -4.04 14.12
N ALA A 295 2.77 -5.29 14.23
CA ALA A 295 1.44 -5.62 14.75
C ALA A 295 1.29 -5.26 16.24
N ALA A 296 2.29 -5.59 17.06
CA ALA A 296 2.28 -5.30 18.49
C ALA A 296 2.23 -3.80 18.80
N ASN A 297 2.87 -2.98 17.96
CA ASN A 297 2.90 -1.52 18.11
C ASN A 297 1.75 -0.80 17.38
N GLY A 298 0.90 -1.52 16.65
CA GLY A 298 -0.20 -0.94 15.86
C GLY A 298 0.27 -0.01 14.75
N ILE A 299 1.41 -0.31 14.11
CA ILE A 299 1.96 0.52 13.03
C ILE A 299 1.23 0.18 11.73
N ARG A 300 0.58 1.19 11.14
CA ARG A 300 -0.14 1.05 9.86
C ARG A 300 0.86 1.13 8.71
N VAL A 301 1.12 -0.02 8.08
CA VAL A 301 1.91 -0.14 6.85
C VAL A 301 0.98 -0.34 5.66
N TYR A 302 1.42 0.10 4.50
CA TYR A 302 0.69 -0.07 3.25
C TYR A 302 0.99 -1.46 2.64
N PRO A 303 0.00 -2.17 2.07
CA PRO A 303 -1.43 -1.84 1.96
C PRO A 303 -2.22 -2.13 3.25
N GLN A 304 -3.05 -1.19 3.72
CA GLN A 304 -3.86 -1.37 4.93
C GLN A 304 -5.07 -2.26 4.65
N LYS A 305 -5.37 -3.21 5.56
CA LYS A 305 -6.54 -4.12 5.48
C LYS A 305 -7.89 -3.41 5.42
N GLU A 306 -7.93 -2.20 5.95
CA GLU A 306 -9.15 -1.39 6.04
C GLU A 306 -9.55 -0.78 4.69
N TYR A 307 -8.65 -0.77 3.70
CA TYR A 307 -8.87 -0.15 2.40
C TYR A 307 -9.07 -1.18 1.28
N ASP A 308 -9.18 -2.48 1.61
CA ASP A 308 -9.48 -3.51 0.62
C ASP A 308 -10.97 -3.39 0.25
N GLU A 309 -11.27 -2.87 -0.96
CA GLU A 309 -12.65 -2.70 -1.42
C GLU A 309 -13.24 -4.04 -1.89
N ASP A 310 -12.46 -4.78 -2.68
CA ASP A 310 -12.89 -6.01 -3.34
C ASP A 310 -12.18 -7.27 -2.80
N PRO A 311 -12.81 -8.47 -2.87
CA PRO A 311 -12.19 -9.72 -2.45
C PRO A 311 -10.95 -10.08 -3.29
N GLU A 312 -10.92 -9.68 -4.56
CA GLU A 312 -9.78 -9.91 -5.46
C GLU A 312 -8.58 -9.03 -5.05
N GLU A 313 -8.83 -7.76 -4.76
CA GLU A 313 -7.81 -6.83 -4.23
C GLU A 313 -7.29 -7.30 -2.88
N ARG A 314 -8.16 -7.80 -2.00
CA ARG A 314 -7.76 -8.38 -0.73
C ARG A 314 -6.77 -9.53 -0.89
N ILE A 315 -7.01 -10.45 -1.83
CA ILE A 315 -6.08 -11.57 -2.12
C ILE A 315 -4.74 -11.03 -2.64
N LEU A 316 -4.76 -10.02 -3.51
CA LEU A 316 -3.55 -9.39 -4.03
C LEU A 316 -2.74 -8.69 -2.92
N ASN A 317 -3.43 -7.90 -2.09
CA ASN A 317 -2.86 -7.15 -0.99
C ASN A 317 -2.32 -8.07 0.11
N ASP A 318 -2.97 -9.21 0.38
CA ASP A 318 -2.49 -10.21 1.33
C ASP A 318 -1.15 -10.81 0.89
N ARG A 319 -0.96 -11.12 -0.40
CA ARG A 319 0.35 -11.57 -0.93
C ARG A 319 1.45 -10.53 -0.75
N ILE A 320 1.10 -9.25 -0.85
CA ILE A 320 2.04 -8.15 -0.65
C ILE A 320 2.37 -8.01 0.83
N ARG A 321 1.37 -8.07 1.72
CA ARG A 321 1.56 -8.02 3.18
C ARG A 321 2.45 -9.15 3.68
N GLU A 322 2.33 -10.35 3.11
CA GLU A 322 3.23 -11.47 3.39
C GLU A 322 4.66 -11.19 2.93
N SER A 323 4.84 -10.49 1.82
CA SER A 323 6.16 -10.14 1.28
C SER A 323 6.86 -9.02 2.08
N ILE A 324 6.09 -8.16 2.75
CA ILE A 324 6.57 -7.03 3.55
C ILE A 324 7.18 -7.52 4.87
N PRO A 325 8.32 -6.96 5.32
CA PRO A 325 9.13 -5.93 4.65
C PRO A 325 9.98 -6.50 3.48
N PHE A 326 10.14 -5.73 2.41
CA PHE A 326 10.93 -6.17 1.24
C PHE A 326 12.42 -6.13 1.56
N ALA A 327 13.14 -7.20 1.22
CA ALA A 327 14.57 -7.29 1.41
C ALA A 327 15.32 -6.88 0.15
N VAL A 328 15.89 -5.67 0.17
CA VAL A 328 16.46 -5.04 -1.04
C VAL A 328 17.96 -4.86 -0.96
N VAL A 329 18.57 -4.86 -2.14
CA VAL A 329 19.97 -4.54 -2.36
C VAL A 329 20.02 -3.40 -3.38
N GLY A 330 20.69 -2.30 -3.05
CA GLY A 330 20.87 -1.17 -3.96
C GLY A 330 22.21 -1.27 -4.72
N THR A 331 22.21 -0.92 -6.00
CA THR A 331 23.42 -0.72 -6.80
C THR A 331 23.27 0.43 -7.80
N ASP A 332 24.36 1.15 -8.02
CA ASP A 332 24.51 2.16 -9.05
C ASP A 332 25.31 1.63 -10.27
N LYS A 333 25.87 0.42 -10.18
CA LYS A 333 26.77 -0.16 -11.18
C LYS A 333 26.07 -1.21 -12.04
N GLU A 334 26.39 -1.16 -13.32
CA GLU A 334 26.03 -2.18 -14.29
C GLU A 334 27.20 -3.14 -14.49
N HIS A 335 26.88 -4.43 -14.55
CA HIS A 335 27.83 -5.49 -14.84
C HIS A 335 27.29 -6.37 -15.96
N GLN A 336 28.19 -6.97 -16.73
CA GLN A 336 27.80 -7.90 -17.79
C GLN A 336 27.81 -9.32 -17.21
N VAL A 337 26.63 -9.96 -17.19
CA VAL A 337 26.46 -11.36 -16.76
C VAL A 337 25.73 -12.09 -17.89
N ASN A 338 26.27 -13.21 -18.33
CA ASN A 338 25.71 -14.01 -19.44
C ASN A 338 25.45 -13.19 -20.72
N GLY A 339 26.35 -12.25 -21.04
CA GLY A 339 26.24 -11.36 -22.21
C GLY A 339 25.28 -10.17 -22.02
N ASN A 340 24.42 -10.18 -21.00
CA ASN A 340 23.47 -9.11 -20.73
C ASN A 340 24.02 -8.09 -19.72
N LYS A 341 23.81 -6.80 -19.99
CA LYS A 341 24.07 -5.74 -18.99
C LYS A 341 22.96 -5.76 -17.95
N VAL A 342 23.34 -6.07 -16.71
CA VAL A 342 22.45 -6.15 -15.56
C VAL A 342 22.92 -5.23 -14.45
N LEU A 343 21.98 -4.64 -13.71
CA LEU A 343 22.30 -3.92 -12.49
C LEU A 343 22.69 -4.93 -11.42
N GLY A 344 23.93 -4.82 -10.93
CA GLY A 344 24.44 -5.76 -9.95
C GLY A 344 25.42 -5.13 -8.98
N ARG A 345 25.53 -5.70 -7.79
CA ARG A 345 26.53 -5.35 -6.79
C ARG A 345 27.64 -6.39 -6.83
N LYS A 346 28.83 -5.99 -7.27
CA LYS A 346 30.02 -6.86 -7.29
C LYS A 346 30.60 -7.00 -5.88
N THR A 347 30.62 -8.22 -5.37
CA THR A 347 31.28 -8.61 -4.12
C THR A 347 32.55 -9.41 -4.43
N LYS A 348 33.28 -9.86 -3.38
CA LYS A 348 34.42 -10.76 -3.55
C LYS A 348 34.01 -12.16 -4.02
N TRP A 349 32.78 -12.58 -3.73
CA TRP A 349 32.26 -13.93 -3.99
C TRP A 349 31.46 -14.04 -5.29
N GLY A 350 31.01 -12.93 -5.85
CA GLY A 350 30.20 -12.92 -7.07
C GLY A 350 29.48 -11.60 -7.29
N ILE A 351 28.60 -11.60 -8.29
CA ILE A 351 27.78 -10.44 -8.65
C ILE A 351 26.35 -10.71 -8.19
N ILE A 352 25.85 -9.87 -7.29
CA ILE A 352 24.47 -9.92 -6.84
C ILE A 352 23.62 -9.09 -7.81
N GLU A 353 22.92 -9.77 -8.71
CA GLU A 353 21.95 -9.14 -9.61
C GLU A 353 20.76 -8.58 -8.81
N VAL A 354 20.53 -7.27 -8.91
CA VAL A 354 19.50 -6.58 -8.11
C VAL A 354 18.10 -6.77 -8.70
N GLU A 355 17.98 -6.97 -10.01
CA GLU A 355 16.66 -7.23 -10.63
C GLU A 355 16.23 -8.69 -10.56
N ASN A 356 17.08 -9.58 -10.06
CA ASN A 356 16.82 -11.01 -10.01
C ASN A 356 16.12 -11.38 -8.69
N VAL A 357 14.91 -11.95 -8.79
CA VAL A 357 14.06 -12.33 -7.64
C VAL A 357 14.73 -13.40 -6.76
N ALA A 358 15.62 -14.23 -7.34
CA ALA A 358 16.37 -15.22 -6.58
C ALA A 358 17.40 -14.59 -5.63
N HIS A 359 17.91 -13.40 -5.95
CA HIS A 359 18.93 -12.71 -5.17
C HIS A 359 18.34 -11.69 -4.20
N CYS A 360 17.38 -10.88 -4.65
CA CYS A 360 16.72 -9.90 -3.79
C CYS A 360 15.32 -9.55 -4.27
N GLU A 361 14.55 -8.93 -3.40
CA GLU A 361 13.14 -8.60 -3.65
C GLU A 361 12.96 -7.17 -4.17
N PHE A 362 14.02 -6.56 -4.71
CA PHE A 362 13.95 -5.23 -5.28
C PHE A 362 12.99 -5.17 -6.49
N ALA A 363 12.93 -6.23 -7.29
CA ALA A 363 11.96 -6.33 -8.39
C ALA A 363 10.51 -6.23 -7.89
N ASN A 364 10.20 -6.88 -6.77
CA ASN A 364 8.87 -6.85 -6.16
C ASN A 364 8.53 -5.44 -5.64
N LEU A 365 9.49 -4.77 -4.97
CA LEU A 365 9.32 -3.39 -4.53
C LEU A 365 9.09 -2.43 -5.71
N ARG A 366 9.88 -2.56 -6.78
CA ARG A 366 9.72 -1.73 -7.98
C ARG A 366 8.35 -1.95 -8.62
N ASP A 367 7.95 -3.20 -8.79
CA ASP A 367 6.71 -3.54 -9.46
C ASP A 367 5.50 -3.10 -8.63
N LEU A 368 5.57 -3.18 -7.29
CA LEU A 368 4.61 -2.56 -6.38
C LEU A 368 4.47 -1.05 -6.65
N LEU A 369 5.58 -0.31 -6.58
CA LEU A 369 5.57 1.16 -6.61
C LEU A 369 5.21 1.76 -7.98
N ILE A 370 5.65 1.12 -9.07
CA ILE A 370 5.55 1.69 -10.42
C ILE A 370 4.46 1.03 -11.25
N ARG A 371 4.17 -0.26 -11.03
CA ARG A 371 3.35 -1.06 -11.96
C ARG A 371 1.95 -1.35 -11.42
N SER A 372 1.83 -1.86 -10.20
CA SER A 372 0.55 -2.34 -9.67
C SER A 372 -0.16 -1.34 -8.78
N HIS A 373 0.53 -0.75 -7.80
CA HIS A 373 -0.11 0.00 -6.71
C HIS A 373 0.12 1.51 -6.78
N LEU A 374 0.60 2.01 -7.92
CA LEU A 374 0.87 3.44 -8.09
C LEU A 374 -0.38 4.29 -7.91
N GLN A 375 -1.48 3.89 -8.53
CA GLN A 375 -2.73 4.63 -8.50
C GLN A 375 -3.37 4.55 -7.11
N ASP A 376 -3.45 3.34 -6.53
CA ASP A 376 -3.96 3.14 -5.17
C ASP A 376 -3.19 3.96 -4.12
N LEU A 377 -1.86 4.00 -4.19
CA LEU A 377 -1.04 4.85 -3.30
C LEU A 377 -1.40 6.34 -3.41
N LYS A 378 -1.78 6.82 -4.61
CA LYS A 378 -2.22 8.20 -4.81
C LYS A 378 -3.61 8.44 -4.26
N ASP A 379 -4.51 7.49 -4.44
CA ASP A 379 -5.90 7.58 -3.99
C ASP A 379 -5.94 7.57 -2.45
N VAL A 380 -5.26 6.64 -1.80
CA VAL A 380 -5.05 6.64 -0.34
C VAL A 380 -4.43 7.97 0.15
N THR A 381 -3.50 8.55 -0.61
CA THR A 381 -2.91 9.84 -0.24
C THR A 381 -3.89 11.00 -0.36
N HIS A 382 -4.75 11.02 -1.37
CA HIS A 382 -5.71 12.08 -1.60
C HIS A 382 -6.93 11.95 -0.66
N ASP A 383 -7.55 10.78 -0.62
CA ASP A 383 -8.81 10.55 0.07
C ASP A 383 -8.67 10.41 1.58
N ILE A 384 -7.50 9.94 2.04
CA ILE A 384 -7.28 9.64 3.47
C ILE A 384 -6.32 10.64 4.07
N HIS A 385 -5.06 10.63 3.65
CA HIS A 385 -4.02 11.42 4.32
C HIS A 385 -4.22 12.93 4.12
N TYR A 386 -4.44 13.35 2.88
CA TYR A 386 -4.68 14.75 2.55
C TYR A 386 -6.01 15.25 3.10
N GLU A 387 -7.09 14.49 2.97
CA GLU A 387 -8.39 14.91 3.50
C GLU A 387 -8.38 15.01 5.04
N THR A 388 -7.71 14.09 5.73
CA THR A 388 -7.48 14.19 7.18
C THR A 388 -6.73 15.48 7.55
N TYR A 389 -5.69 15.83 6.79
CA TYR A 389 -4.96 17.08 6.98
C TYR A 389 -5.84 18.31 6.69
N ARG A 390 -6.62 18.28 5.62
CA ARG A 390 -7.53 19.36 5.21
C ARG A 390 -8.61 19.63 6.25
N VAL A 391 -9.30 18.59 6.73
CA VAL A 391 -10.30 18.71 7.81
C VAL A 391 -9.68 19.32 9.05
N ARG A 392 -8.50 18.84 9.46
CA ARG A 392 -7.78 19.39 10.61
C ARG A 392 -7.46 20.88 10.42
N ARG A 393 -6.94 21.27 9.27
CA ARG A 393 -6.58 22.67 8.98
C ARG A 393 -7.77 23.61 8.92
N LEU A 394 -8.86 23.18 8.31
CA LEU A 394 -10.09 23.98 8.23
C LEU A 394 -10.70 24.20 9.62
N ASN A 395 -10.65 23.19 10.47
CA ASN A 395 -11.09 23.32 11.86
C ASN A 395 -10.19 24.28 12.66
N GLU A 396 -8.87 24.21 12.48
CA GLU A 396 -7.92 25.15 13.10
C GLU A 396 -8.17 26.60 12.62
N SER A 397 -8.42 26.81 11.32
CA SER A 397 -8.75 28.15 10.81
C SER A 397 -10.09 28.67 11.34
N ASN A 398 -11.10 27.81 11.45
CA ASN A 398 -12.40 28.20 12.00
C ASN A 398 -12.32 28.55 13.49
N MET A 399 -11.49 27.83 14.26
CA MET A 399 -11.24 28.14 15.67
C MET A 399 -10.54 29.50 15.83
N ASN A 400 -9.53 29.80 15.01
CA ASN A 400 -8.88 31.12 15.01
C ASN A 400 -9.86 32.26 14.70
N TYR A 401 -10.85 32.04 13.83
CA TYR A 401 -11.92 33.01 13.59
C TYR A 401 -12.90 33.14 14.77
N SER A 402 -13.17 32.06 15.49
CA SER A 402 -14.04 32.11 16.69
C SER A 402 -13.36 32.77 17.90
N GLU A 403 -12.04 32.67 18.03
CA GLU A 403 -11.26 33.31 19.10
C GLU A 403 -11.06 34.82 18.82
N LEU A 404 -11.00 35.21 17.55
CA LEU A 404 -11.06 36.63 17.11
C LEU A 404 -12.49 37.18 16.98
N GLY A 405 -13.53 36.34 17.10
CA GLY A 405 -14.94 36.69 16.99
C GLY A 405 -15.60 37.12 18.31
N LEU A 406 -14.87 37.08 19.42
CA LEU A 406 -15.29 37.56 20.75
C LEU A 406 -14.77 38.98 21.04
N SER A 407 -14.76 39.86 20.05
CA SER A 407 -14.90 41.30 20.29
C SER A 407 -16.24 41.74 19.71
N THR A 408 -17.21 41.83 20.62
CA THR A 408 -18.53 42.44 20.51
C THR A 408 -18.55 43.58 19.50
N TRP A 409 -19.31 43.43 18.43
CA TRP A 409 -19.73 44.57 17.60
C TRP A 409 -20.74 45.37 18.44
N PRO A 410 -20.50 46.64 18.80
CA PRO A 410 -21.58 47.46 19.33
C PRO A 410 -22.46 47.84 18.13
N LEU A 411 -23.69 47.31 18.10
CA LEU A 411 -24.78 47.97 17.40
C LEU A 411 -25.05 49.30 18.12
N GLU A 412 -24.40 50.37 17.69
CA GLU A 412 -24.89 51.72 17.96
C GLU A 412 -25.91 52.08 16.88
N ASN A 413 -27.18 51.92 17.25
CA ASN A 413 -28.28 52.66 16.65
C ASN A 413 -28.02 54.16 16.84
N LYS A 414 -27.74 54.89 15.76
CA LYS A 414 -28.04 56.32 15.69
C LYS A 414 -28.72 56.64 14.37
N CYS A 415 -30.04 56.70 14.46
CA CYS A 415 -30.91 57.42 13.54
C CYS A 415 -30.71 58.90 13.85
N GLU A 416 -30.15 59.66 12.92
CA GLU A 416 -30.33 61.11 12.87
C GLU A 416 -30.27 61.54 11.40
N SER A 417 -31.46 61.88 10.93
CA SER A 417 -31.74 62.75 9.81
C SER A 417 -30.89 64.01 9.86
N ASP A 418 -30.30 64.40 8.72
CA ASP A 418 -30.46 65.76 8.23
C ASP A 418 -30.04 65.88 6.75
N SER A 419 -31.06 66.17 5.96
CA SER A 419 -31.00 66.96 4.74
C SER A 419 -30.43 68.36 5.05
N HIS A 420 -29.50 68.87 4.25
CA HIS A 420 -29.61 70.14 3.52
C HIS A 420 -28.28 70.56 2.88
N LEU A 421 -28.41 70.96 1.60
CA LEU A 421 -27.54 71.80 0.75
C LEU A 421 -26.30 71.17 0.10
#